data_AF-A0AAD7FNI5-F1
#
_entry.id   AF-A0AAD7FNI5-F1
#
_cell.length_a   1.000
_cell.length_b   1.000
_cell.length_c   1.000
_cell.angle_alpha   90.00
_cell.angle_beta   90.00
_cell.angle_gamma   90.00
#
_symmetry.space_group_name_H-M   'P 1'
#
loop_
_entity.id
_entity.type
_entity.pdbx_description
1 polymer ?
#
loop_
_entity_poly.entity_id
_entity_poly.type
_entity_poly.pdbx_seq_one_letter_code
_entity_poly.pdbx_strand_id
1 'polypeptide(L)'
;MTDWHSQDEVNKDGAAFNRLIHVLLGLYLWEWCTSLEFDWDFVSGKRVFRWPMIFYFLNRYCLLFALVGITIALNVTSQIDCQSLYAFNQTFGNASIGLASINLALRTIAVWNRRRSIWLPLLAMILGHWALLLRGIKLKAEWDPLQGCIITSTNSRFLAAIFIYSMILDLTVLCLMAYKLNSFPTGGESKLVSLIFKDGLVYFVIAFLSNLLATIFMLLALNPVMSIIADVPAAISSTIVACRVVRRLSNYDRSFDEIIVH
;
A
#
# COMPACT_ATOMS: atom_id res chain seq x y z
N MET A 1 33.37 9.79 5.92
CA MET A 1 31.93 10.07 5.79
C MET A 1 31.59 9.76 4.33
N THR A 2 30.64 8.86 4.06
CA THR A 2 30.31 8.47 2.68
C THR A 2 29.68 9.65 1.94
N ASP A 3 30.15 9.93 0.72
CA ASP A 3 29.55 10.96 -0.15
C ASP A 3 28.36 10.36 -0.93
N TRP A 4 27.16 10.58 -0.39
CA TRP A 4 25.90 10.07 -0.94
C TRP A 4 25.52 10.66 -2.29
N HIS A 5 26.12 11.79 -2.68
CA HIS A 5 25.87 12.46 -3.96
C HIS A 5 26.89 12.09 -5.04
N SER A 6 27.93 11.32 -4.71
CA SER A 6 28.89 10.84 -5.70
C SER A 6 28.20 9.93 -6.73
N GLN A 7 28.56 10.07 -8.00
CA GLN A 7 27.96 9.28 -9.09
C GLN A 7 28.15 7.78 -8.88
N ASP A 8 29.27 7.37 -8.30
CA ASP A 8 29.57 5.96 -7.99
C ASP A 8 28.60 5.38 -6.95
N GLU A 9 28.29 6.12 -5.89
CA GLU A 9 27.30 5.68 -4.88
C GLU A 9 25.88 5.69 -5.47
N VAL A 10 25.51 6.68 -6.29
CA VAL A 10 24.19 6.70 -6.97
C VAL A 10 24.03 5.49 -7.89
N ASN A 11 25.06 5.12 -8.66
CA ASN A 11 25.03 3.95 -9.53
C ASN A 11 24.92 2.64 -8.74
N LYS A 12 25.66 2.55 -7.63
CA LYS A 12 25.64 1.40 -6.73
C LYS A 12 24.28 1.24 -6.04
N ASP A 13 23.69 2.31 -5.56
CA ASP A 13 22.34 2.33 -4.98
C ASP A 13 21.29 2.02 -6.04
N GLY A 14 21.43 2.51 -7.28
CA GLY A 14 20.58 2.16 -8.41
C GLY A 14 20.60 0.66 -8.72
N ALA A 15 21.78 0.03 -8.70
CA ALA A 15 21.91 -1.41 -8.89
C ALA A 15 21.29 -2.21 -7.72
N ALA A 16 21.44 -1.73 -6.48
CA ALA A 16 20.81 -2.32 -5.32
C ALA A 16 19.28 -2.21 -5.38
N PHE A 17 18.75 -1.04 -5.76
CA PHE A 17 17.33 -0.81 -5.98
C PHE A 17 16.79 -1.75 -7.05
N ASN A 18 17.47 -1.86 -8.20
CA ASN A 18 17.05 -2.77 -9.27
C ASN A 18 16.89 -4.22 -8.78
N ARG A 19 17.91 -4.75 -8.07
CA ARG A 19 17.85 -6.10 -7.51
C ARG A 19 16.73 -6.25 -6.47
N LEU A 20 16.55 -5.25 -5.62
CA LEU A 20 15.49 -5.24 -4.60
C LEU A 20 14.10 -5.31 -5.25
N ILE A 21 13.84 -4.53 -6.30
CA ILE A 21 12.56 -4.53 -7.02
C ILE A 21 12.24 -5.90 -7.60
N HIS A 22 13.23 -6.59 -8.18
CA HIS A 22 13.01 -7.94 -8.72
C HIS A 22 12.66 -8.96 -7.64
N VAL A 23 13.33 -8.89 -6.47
CA VAL A 23 13.00 -9.74 -5.32
C VAL A 23 11.59 -9.44 -4.80
N LEU A 24 11.24 -8.16 -4.68
CA LEU A 24 9.92 -7.71 -4.23
C LEU A 24 8.81 -8.11 -5.21
N LEU A 25 9.06 -8.03 -6.51
CA LEU A 25 8.15 -8.52 -7.54
C LEU A 25 7.90 -10.02 -7.36
N GLY A 26 8.95 -10.83 -7.18
CA GLY A 26 8.82 -12.27 -6.92
C GLY A 26 8.01 -12.57 -5.66
N LEU A 27 8.26 -11.85 -4.57
CA LEU A 27 7.50 -11.98 -3.32
C LEU A 27 6.03 -11.60 -3.51
N TYR A 28 5.75 -10.51 -4.23
CA TYR A 28 4.38 -10.09 -4.49
C TYR A 28 3.64 -11.04 -5.43
N LEU A 29 4.31 -11.56 -6.47
CA LEU A 29 3.76 -12.59 -7.36
C LEU A 29 3.42 -13.87 -6.59
N TRP A 30 4.29 -14.29 -5.65
CA TRP A 30 3.99 -15.42 -4.78
C TRP A 30 2.74 -15.19 -3.92
N GLU A 31 2.63 -14.02 -3.28
CA GLU A 31 1.42 -13.66 -2.51
C GLU A 31 0.18 -13.59 -3.40
N TRP A 32 0.32 -13.09 -4.64
CA TRP A 32 -0.75 -13.01 -5.61
C TRP A 32 -1.20 -14.41 -6.03
N CYS A 33 -0.31 -15.29 -6.46
CA CYS A 33 -0.65 -16.65 -6.88
C CYS A 33 -1.30 -17.46 -5.75
N THR A 34 -0.77 -17.40 -4.53
CA THR A 34 -1.32 -18.13 -3.37
C THR A 34 -2.69 -17.63 -2.92
N SER A 35 -3.10 -16.44 -3.37
CA SER A 35 -4.39 -15.84 -3.03
C SER A 35 -5.41 -15.88 -4.17
N LEU A 36 -5.11 -16.58 -5.27
CA LEU A 36 -6.01 -16.72 -6.42
C LEU A 36 -7.23 -17.59 -6.13
N GLU A 37 -7.11 -18.61 -5.28
CA GLU A 37 -8.25 -19.46 -4.91
C GLU A 37 -9.39 -18.63 -4.31
N PHE A 38 -9.04 -17.67 -3.45
CA PHE A 38 -10.00 -16.74 -2.86
C PHE A 38 -10.68 -15.86 -3.92
N ASP A 39 -9.94 -15.38 -4.92
CA ASP A 39 -10.49 -14.57 -6.00
C ASP A 39 -11.40 -15.40 -6.90
N TRP A 40 -10.99 -16.64 -7.20
CA TRP A 40 -11.75 -17.59 -7.99
C TRP A 40 -13.08 -17.95 -7.35
N ASP A 41 -13.16 -18.00 -6.02
CA ASP A 41 -14.42 -18.19 -5.31
C ASP A 41 -15.46 -17.07 -5.60
N PHE A 42 -15.03 -15.83 -5.87
CA PHE A 42 -15.95 -14.75 -6.28
C PHE A 42 -16.36 -14.88 -7.74
N VAL A 43 -15.43 -15.25 -8.62
CA VAL A 43 -15.72 -15.44 -10.06
C VAL A 43 -16.64 -16.63 -10.29
N SER A 44 -16.42 -17.73 -9.55
CA SER A 44 -17.24 -18.94 -9.60
C SER A 44 -18.60 -18.81 -8.87
N GLY A 45 -18.90 -17.63 -8.30
CA GLY A 45 -20.17 -17.37 -7.63
C GLY A 45 -20.33 -18.07 -6.27
N LYS A 46 -19.26 -18.68 -5.73
CA LYS A 46 -19.27 -19.29 -4.40
C LYS A 46 -19.33 -18.26 -3.28
N ARG A 47 -18.95 -17.00 -3.55
CA ARG A 47 -18.96 -15.89 -2.59
C ARG A 47 -19.79 -14.70 -3.08
N VAL A 48 -20.57 -14.12 -2.17
CA VAL A 48 -21.37 -12.92 -2.45
C VAL A 48 -20.47 -11.70 -2.54
N PHE A 49 -20.59 -10.96 -3.65
CA PHE A 49 -19.85 -9.72 -3.85
C PHE A 49 -20.39 -8.59 -2.96
N ARG A 50 -19.56 -8.10 -2.04
CA ARG A 50 -19.86 -6.92 -1.21
C ARG A 50 -19.06 -5.72 -1.70
N TRP A 51 -19.65 -4.52 -1.69
CA TRP A 51 -19.04 -3.29 -2.23
C TRP A 51 -17.58 -3.01 -1.76
N PRO A 52 -17.18 -3.25 -0.49
CA PRO A 52 -15.78 -3.07 -0.06
C PRO A 52 -14.76 -3.91 -0.84
N MET A 53 -15.19 -5.01 -1.47
CA MET A 53 -14.32 -5.88 -2.27
C MET A 53 -13.80 -5.19 -3.54
N ILE A 54 -14.48 -4.15 -4.02
CA ILE A 54 -13.98 -3.34 -5.15
C ILE A 54 -12.61 -2.77 -4.81
N PHE A 55 -12.45 -2.18 -3.61
CA PHE A 55 -11.18 -1.62 -3.17
C PHE A 55 -10.12 -2.70 -2.92
N TYR A 56 -10.53 -3.91 -2.54
CA TYR A 56 -9.62 -5.05 -2.41
C TYR A 56 -9.02 -5.43 -3.76
N PHE A 57 -9.87 -5.70 -4.76
CA PHE A 57 -9.41 -6.09 -6.09
C PHE A 57 -8.62 -4.96 -6.75
N LEU A 58 -9.14 -3.73 -6.71
CA LEU A 58 -8.48 -2.60 -7.34
C LEU A 58 -7.08 -2.36 -6.74
N ASN A 59 -6.95 -2.42 -5.40
CA ASN A 59 -5.63 -2.29 -4.75
C ASN A 59 -4.65 -3.35 -5.27
N ARG A 60 -5.09 -4.61 -5.27
CA ARG A 60 -4.30 -5.77 -5.66
C ARG A 60 -3.81 -5.67 -7.11
N TYR A 61 -4.70 -5.33 -8.04
CA TYR A 61 -4.34 -5.20 -9.45
C TYR A 61 -3.51 -3.95 -9.73
N CYS A 62 -3.80 -2.83 -9.05
CA CYS A 62 -3.00 -1.62 -9.20
C CYS A 62 -1.54 -1.83 -8.79
N LEU A 63 -1.29 -2.51 -7.66
CA LEU A 63 0.08 -2.79 -7.24
C LEU A 63 0.80 -3.70 -8.24
N LEU A 64 0.13 -4.75 -8.75
CA LEU A 64 0.71 -5.64 -9.75
C LEU A 64 1.15 -4.86 -11.00
N PHE A 65 0.27 -4.02 -11.54
CA PHE A 65 0.57 -3.19 -12.70
C PHE A 65 1.70 -2.19 -12.42
N ALA A 66 1.72 -1.58 -11.23
CA ALA A 66 2.83 -0.70 -10.83
C ALA A 66 4.18 -1.44 -10.81
N LEU A 67 4.24 -2.64 -10.23
CA LEU A 67 5.48 -3.42 -10.16
C LEU A 67 5.96 -3.88 -11.54
N VAL A 68 5.04 -4.27 -12.42
CA VAL A 68 5.37 -4.60 -13.82
C VAL A 68 5.93 -3.37 -14.53
N GLY A 69 5.27 -2.22 -14.40
CA GLY A 69 5.74 -0.98 -15.04
C GLY A 69 7.07 -0.46 -14.48
N ILE A 70 7.34 -0.60 -13.18
CA ILE A 70 8.66 -0.29 -12.59
C ILE A 70 9.72 -1.24 -13.14
N THR A 71 9.41 -2.53 -13.26
CA THR A 71 10.34 -3.53 -13.81
C THR A 71 10.67 -3.26 -15.28
N ILE A 72 9.68 -2.81 -16.07
CA ILE A 72 9.91 -2.34 -17.45
C ILE A 72 10.82 -1.11 -17.44
N ALA A 73 10.57 -0.13 -16.57
CA ALA A 73 11.38 1.08 -16.48
C ALA A 73 12.86 0.78 -16.14
N LEU A 74 13.12 -0.27 -15.36
CA LEU A 74 14.47 -0.66 -14.95
C LEU A 74 15.23 -1.51 -15.98
N ASN A 75 14.52 -2.15 -16.92
CA ASN A 75 15.11 -3.09 -17.88
C ASN A 75 15.05 -2.62 -19.34
N VAL A 76 14.45 -1.46 -19.61
CA VAL A 76 14.36 -0.92 -20.96
C VAL A 76 15.72 -0.43 -21.46
N THR A 77 16.12 -0.89 -22.64
CA THR A 77 17.40 -0.50 -23.29
C THR A 77 17.20 0.33 -24.56
N SER A 78 15.97 0.42 -25.06
CA SER A 78 15.59 1.15 -26.27
C SER A 78 14.77 2.39 -25.95
N GLN A 79 14.86 3.43 -26.78
CA GLN A 79 14.11 4.66 -26.58
C GLN A 79 12.60 4.41 -26.49
N ILE A 80 12.01 4.88 -25.39
CA ILE A 80 10.57 4.86 -25.12
C ILE A 80 10.12 6.20 -24.54
N ASP A 81 8.80 6.42 -24.49
CA ASP A 81 8.22 7.57 -23.80
C ASP A 81 8.28 7.37 -22.27
N CYS A 82 9.39 7.81 -21.66
CA CYS A 82 9.62 7.76 -20.22
C CYS A 82 8.55 8.52 -19.42
N GLN A 83 8.01 9.60 -19.98
CA GLN A 83 6.99 10.41 -19.32
C GLN A 83 5.72 9.59 -19.10
N SER A 84 5.27 8.90 -20.15
CA SER A 84 4.11 8.02 -20.08
C SER A 84 4.33 6.85 -19.13
N LEU A 85 5.52 6.22 -19.15
CA LEU A 85 5.82 5.08 -18.29
C LEU A 85 5.89 5.47 -16.81
N TYR A 86 6.57 6.57 -16.46
CA TYR A 86 6.62 7.03 -15.09
C TYR A 86 5.27 7.57 -14.60
N ALA A 87 4.50 8.26 -15.45
CA ALA A 87 3.14 8.68 -15.10
C ALA A 87 2.25 7.46 -14.82
N PHE A 88 2.37 6.38 -15.61
CA PHE A 88 1.71 5.11 -15.36
C PHE A 88 2.12 4.52 -14.00
N ASN A 89 3.42 4.40 -13.74
CA ASN A 89 3.94 3.87 -12.46
C ASN A 89 3.47 4.68 -11.26
N GLN A 90 3.52 6.01 -11.35
CA GLN A 90 3.09 6.91 -10.28
C GLN A 90 1.57 6.80 -10.05
N THR A 91 0.78 6.68 -11.11
CA THR A 91 -0.68 6.55 -11.02
C THR A 91 -1.07 5.25 -10.33
N PHE A 92 -0.54 4.11 -10.80
CA PHE A 92 -0.88 2.79 -10.25
C PHE A 92 -0.28 2.57 -8.86
N GLY A 93 0.93 3.06 -8.61
CA GLY A 93 1.58 3.03 -7.28
C GLY A 93 0.79 3.85 -6.25
N ASN A 94 0.49 5.11 -6.56
CA ASN A 94 -0.29 5.98 -5.67
C ASN A 94 -1.72 5.44 -5.47
N ALA A 95 -2.35 4.91 -6.52
CA ALA A 95 -3.66 4.27 -6.41
C ALA A 95 -3.61 3.07 -5.45
N SER A 96 -2.61 2.21 -5.55
CA SER A 96 -2.44 1.08 -4.63
C SER A 96 -2.34 1.55 -3.16
N ILE A 97 -1.48 2.52 -2.86
CA ILE A 97 -1.33 3.07 -1.51
C ILE A 97 -2.67 3.64 -1.00
N GLY A 98 -3.33 4.46 -1.80
CA GLY A 98 -4.62 5.07 -1.44
C GLY A 98 -5.73 4.04 -1.21
N LEU A 99 -5.77 2.97 -2.01
CA LEU A 99 -6.75 1.89 -1.89
C LEU A 99 -6.46 0.98 -0.69
N ALA A 100 -5.18 0.73 -0.38
CA ALA A 100 -4.77 0.05 0.84
C ALA A 100 -5.24 0.81 2.09
N SER A 101 -5.04 2.13 2.13
CA SER A 101 -5.53 2.99 3.21
C SER A 101 -7.05 2.97 3.34
N ILE A 102 -7.81 2.97 2.23
CA ILE A 102 -9.28 2.82 2.26
C ILE A 102 -9.67 1.48 2.89
N ASN A 103 -9.04 0.38 2.47
CA ASN A 103 -9.33 -0.96 2.97
C ASN A 103 -9.13 -1.06 4.50
N LEU A 104 -8.07 -0.45 5.02
CA LEU A 104 -7.80 -0.38 6.45
C LEU A 104 -8.81 0.52 7.18
N ALA A 105 -9.12 1.70 6.63
CA ALA A 105 -10.03 2.64 7.26
C ALA A 105 -11.47 2.13 7.32
N LEU A 106 -11.98 1.49 6.26
CA LEU A 106 -13.32 0.89 6.23
C LEU A 106 -13.53 -0.12 7.36
N ARG A 107 -12.48 -0.82 7.75
CA ARG A 107 -12.52 -1.78 8.86
C ARG A 107 -12.62 -1.11 10.21
N THR A 108 -11.82 -0.07 10.42
CA THR A 108 -11.93 0.75 11.63
C THR A 108 -13.33 1.34 11.73
N ILE A 109 -13.91 1.83 10.63
CA ILE A 109 -15.29 2.33 10.61
C ILE A 109 -16.30 1.25 11.01
N ALA A 110 -16.16 0.03 10.49
CA ALA A 110 -17.03 -1.10 10.83
C ALA A 110 -16.95 -1.47 12.32
N VAL A 111 -15.73 -1.53 12.87
CA VAL A 111 -15.47 -1.85 14.29
C VAL A 111 -16.05 -0.79 15.24
N TRP A 112 -16.15 0.46 14.77
CA TRP A 112 -16.79 1.56 15.48
C TRP A 112 -18.30 1.67 15.22
N ASN A 113 -18.92 0.65 14.62
CA ASN A 113 -20.35 0.59 14.27
C ASN A 113 -20.82 1.86 13.54
N ARG A 114 -20.00 2.37 12.62
CA ARG A 114 -20.29 3.56 11.79
C ARG A 114 -20.70 4.81 12.59
N ARG A 115 -20.20 4.98 13.82
CA ARG A 115 -20.43 6.20 14.61
C ARG A 115 -19.96 7.44 13.83
N ARG A 116 -20.87 8.41 13.65
CA ARG A 116 -20.62 9.63 12.85
C ARG A 116 -19.35 10.39 13.29
N SER A 117 -19.07 10.42 14.59
CA SER A 117 -17.88 11.07 15.15
C SER A 117 -16.54 10.50 14.66
N ILE A 118 -16.51 9.24 14.19
CA ILE A 118 -15.30 8.58 13.69
C ILE A 118 -15.34 8.46 12.17
N TRP A 119 -16.50 8.12 11.62
CA TRP A 119 -16.70 8.00 10.17
C TRP A 119 -16.43 9.31 9.42
N LEU A 120 -16.97 10.44 9.89
CA LEU A 120 -16.82 11.73 9.21
C LEU A 120 -15.36 12.21 9.13
N PRO A 121 -14.56 12.24 10.22
CA PRO A 121 -13.17 12.65 10.12
C PRO A 121 -12.33 11.67 9.29
N LEU A 122 -12.55 10.35 9.40
CA LEU A 122 -11.83 9.38 8.57
C LEU A 122 -12.13 9.56 7.09
N LEU A 123 -13.40 9.80 6.73
CA LEU A 123 -13.78 10.09 5.35
C LEU A 123 -13.08 11.35 4.83
N ALA A 124 -13.05 12.43 5.62
CA ALA A 124 -12.35 13.66 5.26
C ALA A 124 -10.85 13.43 5.07
N MET A 125 -10.21 12.64 5.94
CA MET A 125 -8.80 12.28 5.80
C MET A 125 -8.53 11.46 4.55
N ILE A 126 -9.38 10.48 4.22
CA ILE A 126 -9.23 9.69 2.99
C ILE A 126 -9.35 10.59 1.76
N LEU A 127 -10.34 11.50 1.72
CA LEU A 127 -10.50 12.42 0.59
C LEU A 127 -9.29 13.35 0.45
N GLY A 128 -8.75 13.86 1.57
CA GLY A 128 -7.51 14.63 1.58
C GLY A 128 -6.31 13.84 1.07
N HIS A 129 -6.20 12.57 1.47
CA HIS A 129 -5.15 11.66 1.01
C HIS A 129 -5.20 11.49 -0.52
N TRP A 130 -6.37 11.17 -1.08
CA TRP A 130 -6.54 11.01 -2.52
C TRP A 130 -6.27 12.29 -3.31
N ALA A 131 -6.68 13.44 -2.80
CA ALA A 131 -6.37 14.72 -3.43
C ALA A 131 -4.85 14.97 -3.53
N LEU A 132 -4.10 14.62 -2.48
CA LEU A 132 -2.64 14.70 -2.46
C LEU A 132 -1.99 13.71 -3.43
N LEU A 133 -2.44 12.44 -3.41
CA LEU A 133 -1.94 11.39 -4.30
C LEU A 133 -2.13 11.74 -5.78
N LEU A 134 -3.31 12.24 -6.15
CA LEU A 134 -3.63 12.64 -7.53
C LEU A 134 -2.79 13.84 -7.98
N ARG A 135 -2.57 14.81 -7.10
CA ARG A 135 -1.68 15.94 -7.38
C ARG A 135 -0.21 15.50 -7.52
N GLY A 136 0.17 14.41 -6.84
CA GLY A 136 1.51 13.84 -6.84
C GLY A 136 1.93 13.16 -8.13
N ILE A 137 0.99 12.90 -9.04
CA ILE A 137 1.27 12.26 -10.34
C ILE A 137 2.10 13.16 -11.28
N LYS A 138 2.20 14.46 -10.97
CA LYS A 138 2.93 15.44 -11.79
C LYS A 138 4.45 15.31 -11.61
N LEU A 139 5.06 14.48 -12.44
CA LEU A 139 6.51 14.36 -12.63
C LEU A 139 6.90 14.72 -14.06
N LYS A 140 8.17 15.08 -14.28
CA LYS A 140 8.78 15.17 -15.62
C LYS A 140 9.92 14.17 -15.74
N ALA A 141 9.89 13.38 -16.82
CA ALA A 141 10.92 12.42 -17.16
C ALA A 141 11.26 12.50 -18.64
N GLU A 142 12.54 12.32 -18.95
CA GLU A 142 13.09 12.37 -20.30
C GLU A 142 14.00 11.17 -20.55
N TRP A 143 14.18 10.80 -21.82
CA TRP A 143 15.07 9.73 -22.23
C TRP A 143 16.49 10.27 -22.39
N ASP A 144 17.42 9.71 -21.62
CA ASP A 144 18.86 9.95 -21.76
C ASP A 144 19.53 8.79 -22.54
N PRO A 145 20.34 9.05 -23.58
CA PRO A 145 20.98 8.00 -24.38
C PRO A 145 21.99 7.13 -23.62
N LEU A 146 22.56 7.61 -22.51
CA LEU A 146 23.59 6.93 -21.73
C LEU A 146 23.02 6.21 -20.51
N GLN A 147 21.96 6.77 -19.91
CA GLN A 147 21.40 6.34 -18.62
C GLN A 147 19.96 5.80 -18.73
N GLY A 148 19.33 5.90 -19.90
CA GLY A 148 17.95 5.48 -20.12
C GLY A 148 16.94 6.51 -19.59
N CYS A 149 15.83 6.06 -19.03
CA CYS A 149 14.81 6.98 -18.52
C CYS A 149 15.25 7.67 -17.21
N ILE A 150 15.35 9.00 -17.22
CA ILE A 150 15.71 9.81 -16.05
C ILE A 150 14.59 10.77 -15.65
N ILE A 151 14.47 11.04 -14.35
CA ILE A 151 13.50 11.99 -13.81
C ILE A 151 14.16 13.38 -13.78
N THR A 152 13.69 14.30 -14.62
CA THR A 152 14.27 15.65 -14.77
C THR A 152 13.70 16.65 -13.77
N SER A 153 12.46 16.45 -13.31
CA SER A 153 11.87 17.31 -12.29
C SER A 153 10.85 16.56 -11.45
N THR A 154 11.06 16.56 -10.14
CA THR A 154 10.07 16.12 -9.14
C THR A 154 10.15 17.03 -7.92
N ASN A 155 8.99 17.37 -7.37
CA ASN A 155 8.93 18.14 -6.13
C ASN A 155 9.03 17.20 -4.92
N SER A 156 10.26 16.91 -4.50
CA SER A 156 10.56 16.04 -3.36
C SER A 156 9.86 16.47 -2.07
N ARG A 157 9.67 17.77 -1.84
CA ARG A 157 8.89 18.29 -0.68
C ARG A 157 7.42 17.89 -0.76
N PHE A 158 6.85 17.90 -1.96
CA PHE A 158 5.48 17.47 -2.17
C PHE A 158 5.34 15.96 -1.96
N LEU A 159 6.29 15.18 -2.47
CA LEU A 159 6.32 13.74 -2.27
C LEU A 159 6.41 13.40 -0.77
N ALA A 160 7.33 14.04 -0.04
CA ALA A 160 7.45 13.88 1.41
C ALA A 160 6.14 14.20 2.14
N ALA A 161 5.41 15.24 1.73
CA ALA A 161 4.11 15.58 2.31
C ALA A 161 3.05 14.48 2.09
N ILE A 162 3.04 13.79 0.94
CA ILE A 162 2.15 12.66 0.69
C ILE A 162 2.45 11.50 1.66
N PHE A 163 3.72 11.14 1.83
CA PHE A 163 4.12 10.03 2.72
C PHE A 163 3.85 10.35 4.19
N ILE A 164 4.14 11.57 4.63
CA ILE A 164 3.79 12.04 5.98
C ILE A 164 2.27 11.94 6.19
N TYR A 165 1.47 12.38 5.21
CA TYR A 165 0.02 12.29 5.29
C TYR A 165 -0.45 10.83 5.39
N SER A 166 0.10 9.95 4.57
CA SER A 166 -0.18 8.51 4.58
C SER A 166 0.13 7.89 5.95
N MET A 167 1.30 8.20 6.50
CA MET A 167 1.75 7.75 7.82
C MET A 167 0.81 8.25 8.93
N ILE A 168 0.37 9.52 8.90
CA ILE A 168 -0.58 10.07 9.88
C ILE A 168 -1.94 9.37 9.77
N LEU A 169 -2.41 9.10 8.55
CA LEU A 169 -3.67 8.38 8.33
C LEU A 169 -3.59 6.97 8.91
N ASP A 170 -2.52 6.23 8.62
CA ASP A 170 -2.33 4.88 9.14
C ASP A 170 -2.19 4.87 10.66
N LEU A 171 -1.45 5.82 11.24
CA LEU A 171 -1.34 5.98 12.69
C LEU A 171 -2.70 6.27 13.33
N THR A 172 -3.51 7.13 12.70
CA THR A 172 -4.85 7.45 13.20
C THR A 172 -5.74 6.23 13.20
N VAL A 173 -5.75 5.47 12.09
CA VAL A 173 -6.52 4.23 11.94
C VAL A 173 -6.05 3.17 12.94
N LEU A 174 -4.73 3.02 13.13
CA LEU A 174 -4.12 2.14 14.11
C LEU A 174 -4.53 2.50 15.54
N CYS A 175 -4.41 3.77 15.93
CA CYS A 175 -4.78 4.26 17.27
C CYS A 175 -6.28 4.04 17.55
N LEU A 176 -7.15 4.34 16.60
CA LEU A 176 -8.59 4.11 16.73
C LEU A 176 -8.92 2.62 16.87
N MET A 177 -8.22 1.76 16.14
CA MET A 177 -8.40 0.32 16.21
C MET A 177 -7.91 -0.24 17.55
N ALA A 178 -6.72 0.16 17.99
CA ALA A 178 -6.11 -0.23 19.27
C ALA A 178 -6.96 0.24 20.46
N TYR A 179 -7.43 1.49 20.44
CA TYR A 179 -8.28 2.05 21.51
C TYR A 179 -9.56 1.24 21.66
N LYS A 180 -10.28 0.99 20.56
CA LYS A 180 -11.56 0.27 20.60
C LYS A 180 -11.39 -1.16 21.13
N LEU A 181 -10.27 -1.81 20.77
CA LEU A 181 -9.94 -3.15 21.23
C LEU A 181 -9.60 -3.19 22.73
N ASN A 182 -8.88 -2.20 23.24
CA ASN A 182 -8.49 -2.13 24.65
C ASN A 182 -9.64 -1.68 25.58
N SER A 183 -10.56 -0.84 25.10
CA SER A 183 -11.64 -0.29 25.94
C SER A 183 -12.82 -1.24 26.15
N PHE A 184 -12.97 -2.29 25.33
CA PHE A 184 -14.10 -3.23 25.44
C PHE A 184 -13.61 -4.69 25.34
N PRO A 185 -13.00 -5.26 26.40
CA PRO A 185 -12.75 -6.69 26.48
C PRO A 185 -14.09 -7.40 26.76
N THR A 186 -14.87 -7.65 25.72
CA THR A 186 -16.20 -8.28 25.87
C THR A 186 -16.04 -9.76 26.26
N GLY A 187 -16.69 -10.14 27.37
CA GLY A 187 -16.70 -11.50 27.92
C GLY A 187 -17.52 -12.50 27.08
N GLY A 188 -17.25 -13.79 27.31
CA GLY A 188 -18.05 -14.93 26.81
C GLY A 188 -17.78 -15.30 25.35
N GLU A 189 -18.58 -14.75 24.42
CA GLU A 189 -18.56 -15.10 22.99
C GLU A 189 -17.71 -14.15 22.14
N SER A 190 -17.41 -12.96 22.65
CA SER A 190 -16.59 -11.97 21.98
C SER A 190 -15.07 -12.18 22.13
N LYS A 191 -14.63 -13.15 22.92
CA LYS A 191 -13.18 -13.41 23.08
C LYS A 191 -12.53 -13.82 21.78
N LEU A 192 -13.20 -14.63 20.96
CA LEU A 192 -12.69 -15.05 19.66
C LEU A 192 -12.60 -13.87 18.68
N VAL A 193 -13.65 -13.06 18.62
CA VAL A 193 -13.69 -11.83 17.80
C VAL A 193 -12.61 -10.83 18.25
N SER A 194 -12.46 -10.62 19.55
CA SER A 194 -11.42 -9.77 20.13
C SER A 194 -10.01 -10.31 19.82
N LEU A 195 -9.80 -11.62 19.91
CA LEU A 195 -8.51 -12.24 19.57
C LEU A 195 -8.18 -12.10 18.09
N ILE A 196 -9.16 -12.29 17.20
CA ILE A 196 -8.97 -12.10 15.75
C ILE A 196 -8.67 -10.64 15.42
N PHE A 197 -9.31 -9.68 16.09
CA PHE A 197 -9.01 -8.26 15.91
C PHE A 197 -7.67 -7.86 16.54
N LYS A 198 -7.24 -8.55 17.59
CA LYS A 198 -5.91 -8.38 18.20
C LYS A 198 -4.81 -8.88 17.27
N ASP A 199 -4.99 -10.06 16.67
CA ASP A 199 -4.11 -10.54 15.61
C ASP A 199 -4.21 -9.64 14.37
N GLY A 200 -5.40 -9.10 14.13
CA GLY A 200 -5.70 -8.11 13.11
C GLY A 200 -4.91 -6.80 13.27
N LEU A 201 -4.58 -6.41 14.51
CA LEU A 201 -3.90 -5.16 14.83
C LEU A 201 -2.45 -5.16 14.34
N VAL A 202 -1.79 -6.32 14.34
CA VAL A 202 -0.41 -6.48 13.85
C VAL A 202 -0.30 -6.00 12.40
N TYR A 203 -1.32 -6.23 11.59
CA TYR A 203 -1.38 -5.75 10.23
C TYR A 203 -1.34 -4.21 10.15
N PHE A 204 -2.12 -3.50 10.96
CA PHE A 204 -2.09 -2.04 11.01
C PHE A 204 -0.73 -1.51 11.48
N VAL A 205 -0.08 -2.20 12.42
CA VAL A 205 1.28 -1.85 12.87
C VAL A 205 2.29 -2.00 11.75
N ILE A 206 2.23 -3.09 10.97
CA ILE A 206 3.15 -3.31 9.84
C ILE A 206 2.98 -2.22 8.77
N ALA A 207 1.74 -1.84 8.44
CA ALA A 207 1.46 -0.75 7.49
C ALA A 207 2.05 0.58 7.99
N PHE A 208 1.78 0.94 9.25
CA PHE A 208 2.34 2.15 9.86
C PHE A 208 3.87 2.17 9.86
N LEU A 209 4.52 1.08 10.31
CA LEU A 209 5.99 1.00 10.38
C LEU A 209 6.63 1.08 8.99
N SER A 210 5.97 0.50 7.99
CA SER A 210 6.41 0.53 6.60
C SER A 210 6.35 1.94 6.03
N ASN A 211 5.22 2.65 6.22
CA ASN A 211 5.08 4.04 5.79
C ASN A 211 5.96 5.01 6.58
N LEU A 212 6.22 4.72 7.86
CA LEU A 212 7.20 5.45 8.68
C LEU A 212 8.61 5.31 8.09
N LEU A 213 9.02 4.08 7.74
CA LEU A 213 10.32 3.84 7.12
C LEU A 213 10.47 4.58 5.79
N ALA A 214 9.47 4.50 4.92
CA ALA A 214 9.44 5.25 3.66
C ALA A 214 9.56 6.76 3.89
N THR A 215 8.84 7.30 4.87
CA THR A 215 8.88 8.72 5.24
C THR A 215 10.28 9.13 5.72
N ILE A 216 10.94 8.32 6.55
CA ILE A 216 12.29 8.61 7.07
C ILE A 216 13.29 8.73 5.91
N PHE A 217 13.32 7.73 5.01
CA PHE A 217 14.23 7.75 3.86
C PHE A 217 13.98 8.94 2.95
N MET A 218 12.71 9.30 2.75
CA MET A 218 12.34 10.46 1.95
C MET A 218 12.75 11.80 2.57
N LEU A 219 12.67 11.92 3.90
CA LEU A 219 13.06 13.14 4.62
C LEU A 219 14.57 13.32 4.73
N LEU A 220 15.32 12.21 4.81
CA LEU A 220 16.78 12.24 4.84
C LEU A 220 17.38 12.73 3.51
N ALA A 221 16.69 12.51 2.38
CA ALA A 221 17.04 13.02 1.06
C ALA A 221 18.53 12.80 0.68
N LEU A 222 19.09 11.64 1.05
CA LEU A 222 20.51 11.30 0.86
C LEU A 222 20.90 11.32 -0.63
N ASN A 223 20.10 10.66 -1.46
CA ASN A 223 20.16 10.71 -2.92
C ASN A 223 18.78 10.38 -3.53
N PRO A 224 18.58 10.55 -4.86
CA PRO A 224 17.28 10.32 -5.49
C PRO A 224 16.77 8.87 -5.35
N VAL A 225 17.66 7.87 -5.42
CA VAL A 225 17.30 6.44 -5.34
C VAL A 225 16.92 6.04 -3.92
N MET A 226 17.75 6.40 -2.93
CA MET A 226 17.53 6.14 -1.51
C MET A 226 16.30 6.87 -0.97
N SER A 227 15.89 7.98 -1.59
CA SER A 227 14.64 8.66 -1.19
C SER A 227 13.39 7.84 -1.51
N ILE A 228 13.46 6.94 -2.51
CA ILE A 228 12.33 6.12 -2.97
C ILE A 228 12.52 4.61 -2.72
N ILE A 229 13.69 4.18 -2.24
CA ILE A 229 14.02 2.75 -2.04
C ILE A 229 13.04 2.04 -1.11
N ALA A 230 12.52 2.76 -0.11
CA ALA A 230 11.60 2.23 0.89
C ALA A 230 10.12 2.39 0.50
N ASP A 231 9.81 3.13 -0.56
CA ASP A 231 8.43 3.35 -1.03
C ASP A 231 7.81 2.04 -1.56
N VAL A 232 8.50 1.37 -2.49
CA VAL A 232 8.00 0.11 -3.05
C VAL A 232 7.80 -0.98 -1.99
N PRO A 233 8.76 -1.23 -1.07
CA PRO A 233 8.52 -2.10 0.09
C PRO A 233 7.29 -1.70 0.90
N ALA A 234 7.07 -0.40 1.14
CA ALA A 234 5.95 0.08 1.94
C ALA A 234 4.60 -0.08 1.25
N ALA A 235 4.53 0.17 -0.06
CA ALA A 235 3.35 -0.07 -0.87
C ALA A 235 2.98 -1.57 -0.90
N ILE A 236 4.00 -2.44 -1.07
CA ILE A 236 3.82 -3.89 -1.05
C ILE A 236 3.33 -4.36 0.31
N SER A 237 4.02 -4.00 1.39
CA SER A 237 3.63 -4.44 2.73
C SER A 237 2.22 -3.97 3.07
N SER A 238 1.90 -2.69 2.86
CA SER A 238 0.58 -2.11 3.12
C SER A 238 -0.53 -2.82 2.32
N THR A 239 -0.26 -3.16 1.05
CA THR A 239 -1.22 -3.88 0.22
C THR A 239 -1.41 -5.32 0.66
N ILE A 240 -0.33 -6.07 0.90
CA ILE A 240 -0.41 -7.46 1.37
C ILE A 240 -1.21 -7.52 2.68
N VAL A 241 -0.86 -6.64 3.60
CA VAL A 241 -1.50 -6.48 4.90
C VAL A 241 -3.00 -6.17 4.73
N ALA A 242 -3.36 -5.13 3.98
CA ALA A 242 -4.76 -4.77 3.72
C ALA A 242 -5.54 -5.93 3.09
N CYS A 243 -4.94 -6.64 2.12
CA CYS A 243 -5.54 -7.77 1.44
C CYS A 243 -5.70 -9.01 2.34
N ARG A 244 -4.71 -9.36 3.17
CA ARG A 244 -4.79 -10.47 4.14
C ARG A 244 -5.85 -10.21 5.19
N VAL A 245 -5.90 -8.97 5.66
CA VAL A 245 -6.92 -8.48 6.59
C VAL A 245 -8.31 -8.67 5.97
N VAL A 246 -8.54 -8.24 4.70
CA VAL A 246 -9.76 -8.50 3.91
C VAL A 246 -10.15 -9.98 3.87
N ARG A 247 -9.24 -10.84 3.41
CA ARG A 247 -9.48 -12.28 3.27
C ARG A 247 -9.82 -12.95 4.60
N ARG A 248 -9.10 -12.62 5.67
CA ARG A 248 -9.32 -13.21 7.00
C ARG A 248 -10.74 -12.96 7.51
N LEU A 249 -11.28 -11.76 7.31
CA LEU A 249 -12.66 -11.44 7.70
C LEU A 249 -13.68 -12.18 6.83
N SER A 250 -13.47 -12.21 5.51
CA SER A 250 -14.40 -12.91 4.61
C SER A 250 -14.46 -14.42 4.87
N ASN A 251 -13.32 -15.03 5.20
CA ASN A 251 -13.29 -16.45 5.57
C ASN A 251 -13.95 -16.73 6.92
N TYR A 252 -13.86 -15.78 7.87
CA TYR A 252 -14.56 -15.89 9.14
C TYR A 252 -16.08 -15.84 8.97
N ASP A 253 -16.59 -14.85 8.23
CA ASP A 253 -18.04 -14.73 7.93
C ASP A 253 -18.57 -16.04 7.31
N ARG A 254 -17.82 -16.64 6.38
CA ARG A 254 -18.20 -17.91 5.74
C ARG A 254 -18.25 -19.07 6.73
N SER A 255 -17.24 -19.21 7.60
CA SER A 255 -17.24 -20.28 8.61
C SER A 255 -18.42 -20.17 9.56
N PHE A 256 -18.87 -18.95 9.84
CA PHE A 256 -20.04 -18.69 10.67
C PHE A 256 -21.34 -19.07 9.93
N ASP A 257 -21.47 -18.70 8.66
CA ASP A 257 -22.63 -19.07 7.84
C ASP A 257 -22.75 -20.59 7.64
N GLU A 258 -21.63 -21.31 7.48
CA GLU A 258 -21.60 -22.78 7.34
C GLU A 258 -22.03 -23.52 8.63
N ILE A 259 -21.77 -22.96 9.81
CA ILE A 259 -22.20 -23.54 11.10
C ILE A 259 -23.70 -23.36 11.34
N ILE A 260 -24.33 -22.32 10.79
CA ILE A 260 -25.77 -22.04 10.97
C ILE A 260 -26.63 -22.90 10.03
N VAL A 261 -26.08 -23.34 8.90
CA VAL A 261 -26.80 -24.14 7.89
C VAL A 261 -26.80 -25.64 8.22
N HIS A 262 -26.05 -26.09 9.23
CA HIS A 262 -25.99 -27.48 9.72
C HIS A 262 -26.55 -27.62 11.14
#